data_AF-A0A0F9TTI0-F1
#
_entry.id   AF-A0A0F9TTI0-F1
#
_cell.length_a   1.000
_cell.length_b   1.000
_cell.length_c   1.000
_cell.angle_alpha   90.00
_cell.angle_beta   90.00
_cell.angle_gamma   90.00
#
_symmetry.space_group_name_H-M   'P 1'
#
loop_
_entity.id
_entity.type
_entity.pdbx_description
1 polymer ?
#
loop_
_entity_poly.entity_id
_entity_poly.type
_entity_poly.pdbx_seq_one_letter_code
_entity_poly.pdbx_strand_id
1 'polypeptide(L)'
;MPGSATWRSLRGTASAHRFETPRYLGIDELYLNRRYLCILTNLEERTLLDLLPGRQQEAVTKRLMSMTERDKIEIVSMDMWKPYRRAVQAALPQARIVVDKFHVVRMANEALEKVRKGLRKELKANQRRTLKGDRKILLKRAHDVSDRERLIMET
;
A
#
# COMPACT_ATOMS: atom_id res chain seq x y z
N MET A 1 -12.57 38.40 -1.68
CA MET A 1 -12.49 37.82 -0.32
C MET A 1 -13.18 36.46 -0.35
N PRO A 2 -12.48 35.35 -0.63
CA PRO A 2 -13.16 34.05 -0.81
C PRO A 2 -13.40 33.36 0.54
N GLY A 3 -14.60 32.78 0.65
CA GLY A 3 -15.25 32.33 1.87
C GLY A 3 -14.58 31.19 2.62
N SER A 4 -14.67 31.27 3.94
CA SER A 4 -14.31 30.26 4.91
C SER A 4 -15.25 29.06 4.82
N ALA A 5 -14.76 27.94 4.26
CA ALA A 5 -15.42 26.65 4.38
C ALA A 5 -15.35 26.18 5.84
N THR A 6 -16.46 26.35 6.56
CA THR A 6 -16.64 25.85 7.92
C THR A 6 -16.97 24.35 7.86
N TRP A 7 -16.04 23.52 8.32
CA TRP A 7 -16.28 22.08 8.47
C TRP A 7 -17.28 21.86 9.61
N ARG A 8 -18.56 21.64 9.30
CA ARG A 8 -19.53 21.13 10.27
C ARG A 8 -19.18 19.69 10.60
N SER A 9 -18.84 19.42 11.87
CA SER A 9 -18.56 18.07 12.33
C SER A 9 -19.79 17.19 12.13
N LEU A 10 -19.67 16.12 11.35
CA LEU A 10 -20.62 15.00 11.36
C LEU A 10 -20.45 14.24 12.68
N ARG A 11 -20.99 14.80 13.76
CA ARG A 11 -21.24 14.09 15.01
C ARG A 11 -22.70 13.65 14.98
N GLY A 12 -22.93 12.52 14.34
CA GLY A 12 -24.26 11.92 14.27
C GLY A 12 -24.13 10.51 13.73
N THR A 13 -24.27 9.54 14.63
CA THR A 13 -24.51 8.12 14.33
C THR A 13 -23.34 7.30 13.77
N ALA A 14 -22.14 7.45 14.32
CA ALA A 14 -21.22 6.31 14.39
C ALA A 14 -21.54 5.60 15.71
N SER A 15 -22.13 4.41 15.65
CA SER A 15 -22.13 3.50 16.81
C SER A 15 -20.72 3.50 17.39
N ALA A 16 -20.57 3.66 18.71
CA ALA A 16 -19.28 3.69 19.39
C ALA A 16 -18.57 2.34 19.25
N HIS A 17 -18.05 2.04 18.06
CA HIS A 17 -17.26 0.87 17.80
C HIS A 17 -15.92 1.13 18.49
N ARG A 18 -15.72 0.48 19.62
CA ARG A 18 -14.42 0.48 20.29
C ARG A 18 -13.50 -0.37 19.43
N PHE A 19 -12.60 0.29 18.72
CA PHE A 19 -11.52 -0.40 18.02
C PHE A 19 -10.60 -1.02 19.06
N GLU A 20 -10.60 -2.34 19.12
CA GLU A 20 -9.62 -3.10 19.90
C GLU A 20 -8.27 -3.08 19.18
N THR A 21 -7.20 -3.17 19.97
CA THR A 21 -5.85 -3.25 19.42
C THR A 21 -5.66 -4.60 18.75
N PRO A 22 -5.33 -4.64 17.44
CA PRO A 22 -5.21 -5.90 16.70
C PRO A 22 -3.90 -6.60 17.02
N ARG A 23 -3.82 -7.91 16.73
CA ARG A 23 -2.53 -8.61 16.74
C ARG A 23 -1.76 -8.30 15.45
N TYR A 24 -2.46 -8.14 14.33
CA TYR A 24 -1.89 -7.80 13.03
C TYR A 24 -2.33 -6.40 12.57
N LEU A 25 -1.39 -5.46 12.61
CA LEU A 25 -1.59 -4.08 12.22
C LEU A 25 -1.12 -3.83 10.78
N GLY A 26 -1.91 -3.12 9.99
CA GLY A 26 -1.49 -2.58 8.69
C GLY A 26 -1.25 -1.08 8.77
N ILE A 27 -0.17 -0.60 8.14
CA ILE A 27 0.14 0.83 7.98
C ILE A 27 0.33 1.11 6.48
N ASP A 28 -0.46 2.02 5.94
CA ASP A 28 -0.39 2.43 4.53
C ASP A 28 -0.70 3.92 4.35
N GLU A 29 -0.54 4.44 3.13
CA GLU A 29 -0.81 5.83 2.77
C GLU A 29 -2.05 5.98 1.87
N LEU A 30 -2.89 6.97 2.18
CA LEU A 30 -3.94 7.45 1.28
C LEU A 30 -3.57 8.83 0.74
N TYR A 31 -3.49 8.98 -0.57
CA TYR A 31 -3.39 10.30 -1.20
C TYR A 31 -4.80 10.84 -1.51
N LEU A 32 -5.26 11.80 -0.72
CA LEU A 32 -6.57 12.43 -0.86
C LEU A 32 -6.47 13.95 -0.69
N ASN A 33 -7.21 14.72 -1.49
CA ASN A 33 -7.22 16.19 -1.44
C ASN A 33 -5.81 16.82 -1.47
N ARG A 34 -4.93 16.27 -2.33
CA ARG A 34 -3.53 16.69 -2.48
C ARG A 34 -2.67 16.53 -1.22
N ARG A 35 -3.04 15.62 -0.32
CA ARG A 35 -2.33 15.33 0.93
C ARG A 35 -2.20 13.83 1.13
N TYR A 36 -1.11 13.42 1.76
CA TYR A 36 -0.93 12.05 2.23
C TYR A 36 -1.48 11.92 3.65
N LEU A 37 -2.38 10.97 3.82
CA LEU A 37 -2.94 10.52 5.09
C LEU A 37 -2.32 9.17 5.44
N CYS A 38 -2.12 8.88 6.72
CA CYS A 38 -1.71 7.56 7.17
C CYS A 38 -2.94 6.75 7.55
N ILE A 39 -3.08 5.55 7.00
CA ILE A 39 -4.14 4.60 7.30
C ILE A 39 -3.58 3.56 8.28
N LEU A 40 -4.26 3.35 9.39
CA LEU A 40 -4.05 2.21 10.27
C LEU A 40 -5.20 1.22 10.08
N THR A 41 -4.90 -0.06 9.89
CA THR A 41 -5.90 -1.11 9.66
C THR A 41 -5.70 -2.29 10.59
N ASN A 42 -6.80 -2.91 11.01
CA ASN A 42 -6.79 -4.24 11.60
C ASN A 42 -6.80 -5.25 10.44
N LEU A 43 -5.71 -6.01 10.28
CA LEU A 43 -5.56 -6.96 9.18
C LEU A 43 -6.32 -8.27 9.39
N GLU A 44 -6.62 -8.63 10.64
CA GLU A 44 -7.42 -9.82 10.98
C GLU A 44 -8.88 -9.59 10.58
N GLU A 45 -9.46 -8.49 11.04
CA GLU A 45 -10.87 -8.13 10.80
C GLU A 45 -11.09 -7.36 9.49
N ARG A 46 -10.01 -6.97 8.81
CA ARG A 46 -10.05 -6.15 7.58
C ARG A 46 -10.79 -4.84 7.76
N THR A 47 -10.63 -4.22 8.92
CA THR A 47 -11.29 -2.96 9.28
C THR A 47 -10.32 -1.80 9.37
N LEU A 48 -10.84 -0.59 9.14
CA LEU A 48 -10.10 0.65 9.38
C LEU A 48 -10.00 0.87 10.90
N LEU A 49 -8.79 1.06 11.41
CA LEU A 49 -8.54 1.37 12.81
C LEU A 49 -8.44 2.88 13.03
N ASP A 50 -7.72 3.59 12.17
CA ASP A 50 -7.57 5.04 12.26
C ASP A 50 -7.13 5.66 10.94
N LEU A 51 -7.33 6.98 10.80
CA LEU A 51 -6.88 7.78 9.68
C LEU A 51 -6.22 9.06 10.19
N LEU A 52 -4.89 9.13 10.08
CA LEU A 52 -4.13 10.29 10.56
C LEU A 52 -4.02 11.36 9.46
N PRO A 53 -4.12 12.66 9.81
CA PRO A 53 -4.06 13.77 8.86
C PRO A 53 -2.68 13.98 8.20
N GLY A 54 -1.70 13.12 8.50
CA GLY A 54 -0.38 13.14 7.93
C GLY A 54 0.34 11.81 8.13
N ARG A 55 1.38 11.61 7.32
CA ARG A 55 2.23 10.41 7.32
C ARG A 55 3.54 10.56 8.09
N GLN A 56 3.76 11.68 8.76
CA GLN A 56 5.05 11.97 9.41
C GLN A 56 5.35 10.97 10.52
N GLN A 57 6.64 10.65 10.68
CA GLN A 57 7.12 9.66 11.66
C GLN A 57 6.58 9.96 13.06
N GLU A 58 6.66 11.21 13.50
CA GLU A 58 6.26 11.65 14.84
C GLU A 58 4.76 11.42 15.09
N ALA A 59 3.93 11.69 14.09
CA ALA A 59 2.49 11.51 14.17
C ALA A 59 2.12 10.02 14.31
N VAL A 60 2.76 9.15 13.52
CA VAL A 60 2.56 7.71 13.60
C VAL A 60 3.06 7.16 14.94
N THR A 61 4.28 7.50 15.35
CA THR A 61 4.83 7.08 16.65
C THR A 61 3.91 7.47 17.80
N LYS A 62 3.46 8.73 17.83
CA LYS A 62 2.55 9.22 18.88
C LYS A 62 1.25 8.42 18.89
N ARG A 63 0.69 8.12 17.72
CA ARG A 63 -0.55 7.34 17.64
C ARG A 63 -0.36 5.91 18.13
N LEU A 64 0.71 5.24 17.70
CA LEU A 64 1.00 3.86 18.13
C LEU A 64 1.25 3.80 19.64
N MET A 65 2.00 4.76 20.20
CA MET A 65 2.25 4.84 21.64
C MET A 65 0.97 5.07 22.46
N SER A 66 -0.04 5.73 21.89
CA SER A 66 -1.33 5.98 22.57
C SER A 66 -2.33 4.82 22.46
N MET A 67 -1.99 3.71 21.79
CA MET A 67 -2.84 2.52 21.73
C MET A 67 -2.80 1.79 23.08
N THR A 68 -3.98 1.42 23.59
CA THR A 68 -4.10 0.52 24.75
C THR A 68 -3.64 -0.88 24.36
N GLU A 69 -2.93 -1.59 25.24
CA GLU A 69 -2.47 -2.96 24.98
C GLU A 69 -1.66 -3.13 23.68
N ARG A 70 -0.91 -2.08 23.28
CA ARG A 70 -0.09 -2.09 22.05
C ARG A 70 0.93 -3.24 21.99
N ASP A 71 1.30 -3.77 23.14
CA ASP A 71 2.21 -4.91 23.27
C ASP A 71 1.61 -6.21 22.70
N LYS A 72 0.27 -6.28 22.50
CA LYS A 72 -0.41 -7.37 21.79
C LYS A 72 -0.15 -7.38 20.29
N ILE A 73 0.33 -6.28 19.71
CA ILE A 73 0.65 -6.21 18.28
C ILE A 73 1.88 -7.09 18.03
N GLU A 74 1.69 -8.16 17.28
CA GLU A 74 2.73 -9.14 16.92
C GLU A 74 3.36 -8.82 15.58
N ILE A 75 2.56 -8.35 14.62
CA ILE A 75 3.00 -8.08 13.25
C ILE A 75 2.52 -6.70 12.83
N VAL A 76 3.41 -5.95 12.19
CA VAL A 76 3.04 -4.76 11.42
C VAL A 76 3.37 -4.98 9.95
N SER A 77 2.35 -5.05 9.11
CA SER A 77 2.49 -5.01 7.65
C SER A 77 2.53 -3.57 7.18
N MET A 78 3.58 -3.19 6.46
CA MET A 78 3.75 -1.83 5.95
C MET A 78 4.55 -1.83 4.65
N ASP A 79 4.62 -0.68 3.99
CA ASP A 79 5.56 -0.45 2.90
C ASP A 79 7.02 -0.40 3.40
N MET A 80 7.97 -0.17 2.48
CA MET A 80 9.40 -0.09 2.81
C MET A 80 9.83 1.31 3.26
N TRP A 81 8.89 2.19 3.60
CA TRP A 81 9.21 3.58 3.91
C TRP A 81 9.87 3.70 5.29
N LYS A 82 11.10 4.23 5.31
CA LYS A 82 11.94 4.31 6.53
C LYS A 82 11.26 5.02 7.72
N PRO A 83 10.49 6.11 7.53
CA PRO A 83 9.74 6.74 8.61
C PRO A 83 8.78 5.80 9.34
N TYR A 84 8.00 4.97 8.63
CA TYR A 84 7.13 3.99 9.28
C TYR A 84 7.91 2.91 10.02
N ARG A 85 8.98 2.41 9.41
CA ARG A 85 9.87 1.46 10.08
C ARG A 85 10.40 2.01 11.41
N ARG A 86 10.88 3.26 11.41
CA ARG A 86 11.38 3.94 12.62
C ARG A 86 10.28 4.15 13.66
N ALA A 87 9.10 4.57 13.22
CA ALA A 87 7.96 4.78 14.12
C ALA A 87 7.55 3.48 14.82
N VAL A 88 7.47 2.37 14.08
CA VAL A 88 7.13 1.07 14.63
C VAL A 88 8.22 0.52 15.53
N GLN A 89 9.50 0.61 15.14
CA GLN A 89 10.60 0.19 16.01
C GLN A 89 10.65 0.97 17.33
N ALA A 90 10.27 2.26 17.31
CA ALA A 90 10.22 3.09 18.51
C ALA A 90 8.99 2.80 19.40
N ALA A 91 7.82 2.57 18.80
CA ALA A 91 6.56 2.44 19.55
C ALA A 91 6.20 0.98 19.91
N LEU A 92 6.61 0.02 19.08
CA LEU A 92 6.25 -1.40 19.11
C LEU A 92 7.51 -2.28 18.91
N PRO A 93 8.52 -2.19 19.80
CA PRO A 93 9.79 -2.91 19.62
C PRO A 93 9.64 -4.43 19.58
N GLN A 94 8.54 -4.98 20.14
CA GLN A 94 8.21 -6.40 20.12
C GLN A 94 7.62 -6.87 18.78
N ALA A 95 7.05 -5.97 17.98
CA ALA A 95 6.33 -6.33 16.77
C ALA A 95 7.28 -6.61 15.60
N ARG A 96 7.00 -7.67 14.83
CA ARG A 96 7.73 -7.99 13.62
C ARG A 96 7.22 -7.17 12.44
N ILE A 97 8.11 -6.44 11.79
CA ILE A 97 7.80 -5.70 10.57
C ILE A 97 7.82 -6.66 9.37
N VAL A 98 6.71 -6.71 8.64
CA VAL A 98 6.55 -7.45 7.39
C VAL A 98 6.33 -6.45 6.26
N VAL A 99 7.05 -6.64 5.15
CA VAL A 99 6.84 -5.82 3.96
C VAL A 99 5.57 -6.28 3.25
N ASP A 100 4.68 -5.34 2.96
CA ASP A 100 3.46 -5.62 2.21
C ASP A 100 3.79 -6.13 0.79
N LYS A 101 3.25 -7.31 0.47
CA LYS A 101 3.38 -7.97 -0.84
C LYS A 101 2.93 -7.08 -2.00
N PHE A 102 1.93 -6.23 -1.82
CA PHE A 102 1.43 -5.36 -2.88
C PHE A 102 2.51 -4.41 -3.38
N HIS A 103 3.24 -3.80 -2.44
CA HIS A 103 4.33 -2.88 -2.74
C HIS A 103 5.50 -3.59 -3.44
N VAL A 104 5.84 -4.81 -3.02
CA VAL A 104 6.89 -5.62 -3.67
C VAL A 104 6.50 -5.97 -5.11
N VAL A 105 5.29 -6.49 -5.32
CA VAL A 105 4.79 -6.86 -6.65
C VAL A 105 4.69 -5.63 -7.56
N ARG A 106 4.23 -4.49 -7.02
CA ARG A 106 4.19 -3.22 -7.75
C ARG A 106 5.59 -2.80 -8.21
N MET A 107 6.60 -2.84 -7.34
CA MET A 107 7.98 -2.50 -7.70
C MET A 107 8.55 -3.44 -8.77
N ALA A 108 8.28 -4.74 -8.65
CA ALA A 108 8.68 -5.72 -9.67
C ALA A 108 8.04 -5.43 -11.03
N ASN A 109 6.74 -5.12 -11.05
CA ASN A 109 6.01 -4.74 -12.26
C ASN A 109 6.53 -3.42 -12.87
N GLU A 110 6.89 -2.44 -12.05
CA GLU A 110 7.49 -1.18 -12.51
C GLU A 110 8.87 -1.41 -13.12
N ALA A 111 9.70 -2.27 -12.52
CA ALA A 111 11.00 -2.65 -13.05
C ALA A 111 10.87 -3.39 -14.40
N LEU A 112 9.95 -4.35 -14.49
CA LEU A 112 9.64 -5.06 -15.72
C LEU A 112 9.19 -4.11 -16.83
N GLU A 113 8.31 -3.16 -16.51
CA GLU A 113 7.83 -2.17 -17.47
C GLU A 113 8.95 -1.24 -17.97
N LYS A 114 9.93 -0.89 -17.13
CA LYS A 114 11.11 -0.11 -17.54
C LYS A 114 11.94 -0.87 -18.57
N VAL A 115 12.25 -2.13 -18.31
CA VAL A 115 13.00 -3.00 -19.24
C VAL A 115 12.24 -3.18 -20.55
N ARG A 116 10.95 -3.51 -20.47
CA ARG A 116 10.08 -3.70 -21.64
C ARG A 116 10.04 -2.45 -22.52
N LYS A 117 9.88 -1.26 -21.92
CA LYS A 117 9.91 0.03 -22.64
C LYS A 117 11.29 0.30 -23.27
N GLY A 118 12.38 -0.08 -22.59
CA GLY A 118 13.74 0.01 -23.12
C GLY A 118 13.90 -0.80 -24.40
N LEU A 119 13.67 -2.11 -24.33
CA LEU A 119 13.76 -3.02 -25.47
C LEU A 119 12.85 -2.58 -26.63
N ARG A 120 11.62 -2.15 -26.33
CA ARG A 120 10.67 -1.71 -27.36
C ARG A 120 11.15 -0.49 -28.16
N LYS A 121 11.99 0.38 -27.57
CA LYS A 121 12.55 1.54 -28.29
C LYS A 121 13.53 1.11 -29.37
N GLU A 122 14.28 0.04 -29.15
CA GLU A 122 15.30 -0.48 -30.07
C GLU A 122 14.69 -1.25 -31.26
N LEU A 123 13.45 -1.73 -31.13
CA LEU A 123 12.76 -2.48 -32.18
C LEU A 123 12.30 -1.64 -33.37
N LYS A 124 12.39 -2.23 -34.56
CA LYS A 124 11.78 -1.70 -35.80
C LYS A 124 10.25 -1.76 -35.74
N ALA A 125 9.58 -0.97 -36.57
CA ALA A 125 8.12 -0.85 -36.55
C ALA A 125 7.38 -2.17 -36.78
N ASN A 126 7.91 -3.06 -37.63
CA ASN A 126 7.36 -4.40 -37.88
C ASN A 126 7.49 -5.31 -36.65
N GLN A 127 8.64 -5.29 -35.96
CA GLN A 127 8.87 -6.05 -34.72
C GLN A 127 7.99 -5.55 -33.56
N ARG A 128 7.68 -4.25 -33.48
CA ARG A 128 6.76 -3.73 -32.45
C ARG A 128 5.32 -4.21 -32.59
N ARG A 129 4.91 -4.58 -33.82
CA ARG A 129 3.54 -5.07 -34.08
C ARG A 129 3.34 -6.50 -33.56
N THR A 130 4.38 -7.34 -33.56
CA THR A 130 4.31 -8.70 -33.02
C THR A 130 4.17 -8.69 -31.49
N LEU A 131 4.79 -7.71 -30.82
CA LEU A 131 4.67 -7.49 -29.37
C LEU A 131 3.42 -6.69 -28.96
N LYS A 132 2.30 -6.83 -29.67
CA LYS A 132 1.03 -6.18 -29.31
C LYS A 132 0.35 -6.98 -28.20
N GLY A 133 0.24 -6.40 -27.01
CA GLY A 133 -0.41 -7.05 -25.86
C GLY A 133 0.55 -7.78 -24.92
N ASP A 134 1.84 -7.80 -25.25
CA ASP A 134 2.96 -8.27 -24.41
C ASP A 134 2.84 -7.84 -22.95
N ARG A 135 2.58 -6.54 -22.72
CA ARG A 135 2.44 -5.95 -21.38
C ARG A 135 1.31 -6.60 -20.58
N LYS A 136 0.17 -6.89 -21.23
CA LYS A 136 -0.97 -7.47 -20.53
C LYS A 136 -0.63 -8.87 -20.05
N ILE A 137 0.02 -9.66 -20.89
CA ILE A 137 0.45 -11.03 -20.56
C ILE A 137 1.47 -11.00 -19.43
N LEU A 138 2.48 -10.13 -19.52
CA LEU A 138 3.55 -9.99 -18.53
C LEU A 138 3.08 -9.56 -17.13
N LEU A 139 1.91 -8.92 -17.01
CA LEU A 139 1.35 -8.45 -15.74
C LEU A 139 0.30 -9.40 -15.15
N LYS A 140 -0.04 -10.50 -15.84
CA LYS A 140 -0.97 -11.51 -15.33
C LYS A 140 -0.31 -12.37 -14.26
N ARG A 141 -1.14 -12.99 -13.42
CA ARG A 141 -0.69 -14.10 -12.58
C ARG A 141 -0.42 -15.30 -13.47
N ALA A 142 0.58 -16.12 -13.12
CA ALA A 142 0.98 -17.27 -13.94
C ALA A 142 -0.17 -18.26 -14.25
N HIS A 143 -1.13 -18.40 -13.34
CA HIS A 143 -2.33 -19.24 -13.55
C HIS A 143 -3.43 -18.57 -14.39
N ASP A 144 -3.37 -17.26 -14.61
CA ASP A 144 -4.31 -16.50 -15.47
C ASP A 144 -3.81 -16.39 -16.92
N VAL A 145 -2.61 -16.88 -17.21
CA VAL A 145 -2.01 -16.91 -18.55
C VAL A 145 -2.52 -18.15 -19.29
N SER A 146 -3.26 -17.92 -20.38
CA SER A 146 -3.78 -18.98 -21.25
C SER A 146 -2.67 -19.68 -22.04
N ASP A 147 -2.92 -20.90 -22.52
CA ASP A 147 -1.95 -21.66 -23.33
C ASP A 147 -1.51 -20.90 -24.58
N ARG A 148 -2.44 -20.18 -25.22
CA ARG A 148 -2.14 -19.31 -26.36
C ARG A 148 -1.16 -18.19 -25.98
N GLU A 149 -1.36 -17.58 -24.82
CA GLU A 149 -0.47 -16.51 -24.33
C GLU A 149 0.89 -17.06 -23.91
N ARG A 150 0.97 -18.28 -23.37
CA ARG A 150 2.25 -18.96 -23.09
C ARG A 150 3.03 -19.21 -24.37
N LEU A 151 2.37 -19.72 -25.42
CA LEU A 151 3.01 -19.93 -26.72
C LEU A 151 3.59 -18.61 -27.27
N ILE A 152 2.86 -17.51 -27.15
CA ILE A 152 3.35 -16.17 -27.56
C ILE A 152 4.59 -15.72 -26.78
N MET A 153 4.80 -16.19 -25.54
CA MET A 153 5.99 -15.86 -24.74
C MET A 153 7.19 -16.77 -25.04
N GLU A 154 6.96 -17.96 -25.59
CA GLU A 154 7.99 -18.96 -25.92
C GLU A 154 8.54 -18.84 -27.35
N THR A 155 7.87 -18.06 -28.21
CA THR A 155 8.24 -17.82 -29.62
C THR A 155 8.82 -16.43 -29.83
#